data_AF-A0AAW7KL87-F1
#
_entry.id   AF-A0AAW7KL87-F1
#
_cell.length_a   1.000
_cell.length_b   1.000
_cell.length_c   1.000
_cell.angle_alpha   90.00
_cell.angle_beta   90.00
_cell.angle_gamma   90.00
#
_symmetry.space_group_name_H-M   'P 1'
#
loop_
_entity.id
_entity.type
_entity.pdbx_description
1 polymer ?
#
loop_
_entity_poly.entity_id
_entity_poly.type
_entity_poly.pdbx_seq_one_letter_code
_entity_poly.pdbx_strand_id
1 'polypeptide(L)'
;MSLWLTGLHIRLEKCAQLFVFISFIFCLGGCQSISDEQSRLNYFLVGSYTNEPDQGVYLVSYNESDDLLINERVVVSATDPSYLNWQPTINKLYSIGRGLDKKSVINVYDWKSNAFTKLKTYPIEGKGLCHINISDDRQQLAVVNYTTGNSELFNINKAGLLVSRGQFTNTGSSITPRQRSAHLHFSGWDKQSGYLYLTDLGTDEIIVFDSLKSDFTPVHRIELTPGDGPRHLAFHPAKKLVFSLNELSNSISIFKILQNGALLHVSKTNIMPAKVDEQQNLASAIRISEDGRHVYVAVRGENAIYGYQLMAETRLQLINKVSSGGLHPRDFNFSKSQKQLLVANQYSNNVVIIKRDLASGKLFTTQSQLQIDAPSYVSYFN
;
A
#
# COMPACT_ATOMS: atom_id res chain seq x y z
N MET A 1 -53.24 -50.65 60.71
CA MET A 1 -52.24 -50.92 61.78
C MET A 1 -50.89 -50.99 61.08
N SER A 2 -50.15 -49.88 60.88
CA SER A 2 -49.22 -49.24 61.85
C SER A 2 -48.30 -50.30 62.51
N LEU A 3 -46.97 -50.23 62.48
CA LEU A 3 -46.07 -49.13 62.81
C LEU A 3 -44.58 -49.61 62.68
N TRP A 4 -43.63 -48.65 62.80
CA TRP A 4 -42.19 -48.74 63.20
C TRP A 4 -41.06 -48.93 62.14
N LEU A 5 -40.47 -47.79 61.76
CA LEU A 5 -39.11 -47.27 62.06
C LEU A 5 -37.81 -48.14 61.92
N THR A 6 -36.86 -47.50 61.21
CA THR A 6 -35.39 -47.37 61.44
C THR A 6 -34.40 -48.50 61.18
N GLY A 7 -33.30 -48.17 60.47
CA GLY A 7 -31.95 -48.51 60.94
C GLY A 7 -30.95 -49.16 59.96
N LEU A 8 -30.22 -48.32 59.21
CA LEU A 8 -28.75 -48.29 59.02
C LEU A 8 -27.88 -49.57 58.78
N HIS A 9 -27.13 -49.52 57.65
CA HIS A 9 -25.76 -50.01 57.34
C HIS A 9 -25.45 -51.52 57.18
N ILE A 10 -24.79 -51.88 56.06
CA ILE A 10 -23.40 -52.39 55.97
C ILE A 10 -22.93 -52.46 54.48
N ARG A 11 -21.60 -52.46 54.32
CA ARG A 11 -20.70 -52.15 53.19
C ARG A 11 -20.60 -53.20 52.05
N LEU A 12 -20.22 -52.65 50.86
CA LEU A 12 -19.19 -53.06 49.87
C LEU A 12 -18.90 -54.57 49.62
N GLU A 13 -19.00 -55.07 48.38
CA GLU A 13 -17.89 -55.30 47.42
C GLU A 13 -18.30 -56.12 46.15
N LYS A 14 -17.97 -55.53 44.98
CA LYS A 14 -17.58 -55.99 43.63
C LYS A 14 -17.85 -57.40 43.03
N CYS A 15 -18.07 -57.34 41.70
CA CYS A 15 -17.86 -58.32 40.59
C CYS A 15 -18.99 -59.37 40.37
N ALA A 16 -19.48 -59.69 39.15
CA ALA A 16 -18.99 -59.54 37.79
C ALA A 16 -20.13 -59.61 36.72
N GLN A 17 -19.90 -58.94 35.58
CA GLN A 17 -20.26 -59.24 34.16
C GLN A 17 -21.63 -59.87 33.79
N LEU A 18 -22.42 -59.25 32.89
CA LEU A 18 -22.58 -59.66 31.46
C LEU A 18 -23.53 -58.74 30.63
N PHE A 19 -22.97 -58.21 29.54
CA PHE A 19 -23.49 -57.68 28.25
C PHE A 19 -24.92 -57.13 28.03
N VAL A 20 -24.95 -55.85 27.60
CA VAL A 20 -26.03 -55.17 26.85
C VAL A 20 -25.57 -55.02 25.38
N PHE A 21 -26.42 -55.39 24.42
CA PHE A 21 -26.28 -55.00 23.00
C PHE A 21 -27.24 -53.83 22.72
N ILE A 22 -26.71 -52.62 22.52
CA ILE A 22 -27.45 -51.49 21.93
C ILE A 22 -26.58 -50.90 20.82
N SER A 23 -27.08 -50.99 19.59
CA SER A 23 -26.51 -50.36 18.40
C SER A 23 -26.44 -48.84 18.56
N PHE A 24 -25.23 -48.29 18.43
CA PHE A 24 -25.02 -46.86 18.18
C PHE A 24 -25.04 -46.62 16.66
N ILE A 25 -26.09 -45.96 16.18
CA ILE A 25 -26.08 -45.28 14.88
C ILE A 25 -25.28 -43.99 15.08
N PHE A 26 -24.08 -43.94 14.51
CA PHE A 26 -23.26 -42.72 14.45
C PHE A 26 -23.87 -41.74 13.44
N CYS A 27 -24.48 -40.66 13.92
CA CYS A 27 -24.66 -39.44 13.14
C CYS A 27 -23.30 -38.74 13.00
N LEU A 28 -22.53 -39.09 11.97
CA LEU A 28 -21.40 -38.32 11.49
C LEU A 28 -21.89 -37.37 10.40
N GLY A 29 -22.31 -36.18 10.80
CA GLY A 29 -22.74 -35.13 9.88
C GLY A 29 -22.71 -33.77 10.57
N GLY A 30 -21.52 -33.18 10.71
CA GLY A 30 -21.40 -31.84 11.29
C GLY A 30 -20.03 -31.52 11.86
N CYS A 31 -18.97 -31.59 11.06
CA CYS A 31 -17.69 -30.94 11.41
C CYS A 31 -16.82 -30.67 10.17
N GLN A 32 -17.41 -30.12 9.10
CA GLN A 32 -16.67 -29.77 7.87
C GLN A 32 -16.93 -28.35 7.33
N SER A 33 -17.61 -27.47 8.06
CA SER A 33 -18.00 -26.16 7.51
C SER A 33 -17.27 -24.93 8.07
N ILE A 34 -16.35 -25.06 9.03
CA ILE A 34 -15.62 -23.89 9.58
C ILE A 34 -14.19 -23.79 9.03
N SER A 35 -13.56 -24.92 8.68
CA SER A 35 -12.18 -24.92 8.15
C SER A 35 -12.08 -24.50 6.69
N ASP A 36 -13.12 -24.72 5.89
CA ASP A 36 -13.11 -24.36 4.46
C ASP A 36 -13.35 -22.87 4.20
N GLU A 37 -13.98 -22.15 5.13
CA GLU A 37 -14.32 -20.72 4.97
C GLU A 37 -13.10 -19.80 5.16
N GLN A 38 -12.16 -20.18 6.05
CA GLN A 38 -10.88 -19.48 6.21
C GLN A 38 -9.95 -19.61 4.99
N SER A 39 -10.17 -20.60 4.12
CA SER A 39 -9.32 -20.85 2.95
C SER A 39 -9.55 -19.90 1.76
N ARG A 40 -10.50 -18.94 1.87
CA ARG A 40 -10.86 -18.00 0.80
C ARG A 40 -10.63 -16.52 1.12
N LEU A 41 -10.15 -16.21 2.33
CA LEU A 41 -9.93 -14.82 2.72
C LEU A 41 -8.62 -14.30 2.13
N ASN A 42 -8.74 -13.15 1.47
CA ASN A 42 -7.60 -12.38 1.02
C ASN A 42 -7.36 -11.22 1.99
N TYR A 43 -6.15 -10.68 1.99
CA TYR A 43 -5.76 -9.66 2.94
C TYR A 43 -5.13 -8.44 2.28
N PHE A 44 -5.29 -7.29 2.92
CA PHE A 44 -4.56 -6.07 2.65
C PHE A 44 -3.88 -5.59 3.93
N LEU A 45 -2.69 -5.01 3.81
CA LEU A 45 -2.12 -4.14 4.82
C LEU A 45 -2.54 -2.70 4.53
N VAL A 46 -3.03 -2.03 5.56
CA VAL A 46 -3.41 -0.62 5.52
C VAL A 46 -2.58 0.15 6.53
N GLY A 47 -1.78 1.09 6.03
CA GLY A 47 -1.07 2.06 6.86
C GLY A 47 -1.95 3.27 7.16
N SER A 48 -1.70 3.96 8.27
CA SER A 48 -2.47 5.14 8.68
C SER A 48 -1.58 6.28 9.18
N TYR A 49 -2.17 7.48 9.24
CA TYR A 49 -1.64 8.55 10.09
C TYR A 49 -2.17 8.38 11.50
N THR A 50 -1.32 8.58 12.50
CA THR A 50 -1.65 8.44 13.92
C THR A 50 -0.97 9.54 14.73
N ASN A 51 -1.65 10.03 15.76
CA ASN A 51 -1.03 10.98 16.69
C ASN A 51 -0.15 10.26 17.72
N GLU A 52 -0.56 9.05 18.12
CA GLU A 52 0.06 8.19 19.13
C GLU A 52 -0.06 6.71 18.70
N PRO A 53 0.73 5.77 19.25
CA PRO A 53 0.87 4.41 18.72
C PRO A 53 -0.31 3.48 19.00
N ASP A 54 -1.41 3.94 19.59
CA ASP A 54 -2.60 3.12 19.89
C ASP A 54 -3.29 2.55 18.63
N GLN A 55 -2.86 3.04 17.46
CA GLN A 55 -3.19 2.56 16.12
C GLN A 55 -1.91 2.36 15.31
N GLY A 56 -2.03 1.89 14.06
CA GLY A 56 -0.87 1.81 13.17
C GLY A 56 -1.16 1.10 11.87
N VAL A 57 -0.61 -0.11 11.71
CA VAL A 57 -0.87 -0.93 10.51
C VAL A 57 -2.00 -1.90 10.80
N TYR A 58 -3.01 -1.88 9.94
CA TYR A 58 -4.15 -2.77 9.99
C TYR A 58 -3.98 -3.90 8.98
N LEU A 59 -4.36 -5.11 9.37
CA LEU A 59 -4.61 -6.21 8.47
C LEU A 59 -6.11 -6.27 8.21
N VAL A 60 -6.50 -6.04 6.96
CA VAL A 60 -7.89 -6.03 6.52
C VAL A 60 -8.16 -7.29 5.73
N SER A 61 -9.19 -8.04 6.13
CA SER A 61 -9.65 -9.24 5.44
C SER A 61 -10.82 -8.94 4.52
N TYR A 62 -10.84 -9.55 3.34
CA TYR A 62 -11.97 -9.44 2.42
C TYR A 62 -12.27 -10.78 1.73
N ASN A 63 -13.55 -11.00 1.44
CA ASN A 63 -14.01 -12.04 0.54
C ASN A 63 -14.13 -11.45 -0.87
N GLU A 64 -13.36 -12.01 -1.79
CA GLU A 64 -13.37 -11.58 -3.19
C GLU A 64 -14.68 -11.94 -3.90
N SER A 65 -15.33 -13.07 -3.58
CA SER A 65 -16.54 -13.50 -4.29
C SER A 65 -17.74 -12.58 -4.07
N ASP A 66 -17.80 -12.00 -2.87
CA ASP A 66 -18.93 -11.20 -2.40
C ASP A 66 -18.61 -9.70 -2.44
N ASP A 67 -17.38 -9.35 -2.83
CA ASP A 67 -16.81 -8.00 -2.78
C ASP A 67 -17.00 -7.35 -1.40
N LEU A 68 -16.73 -8.13 -0.36
CA LEU A 68 -17.05 -7.80 1.02
C LEU A 68 -15.79 -7.73 1.88
N LEU A 69 -15.49 -6.55 2.42
CA LEU A 69 -14.61 -6.39 3.57
C LEU A 69 -15.29 -6.98 4.81
N ILE A 70 -14.57 -7.82 5.54
CA ILE A 70 -15.13 -8.63 6.62
C ILE A 70 -14.73 -8.08 7.98
N ASN A 71 -13.43 -7.90 8.17
CA ASN A 71 -12.87 -7.54 9.47
C ASN A 71 -11.48 -6.91 9.30
N GLU A 72 -11.11 -6.12 10.29
CA GLU A 72 -9.83 -5.46 10.43
C GLU A 72 -9.23 -5.74 11.80
N ARG A 73 -7.90 -5.75 11.90
CA ARG A 73 -7.21 -5.74 13.18
C ARG A 73 -5.87 -5.04 13.08
N VAL A 74 -5.47 -4.37 14.14
CA VAL A 74 -4.13 -3.79 14.24
C VAL A 74 -3.11 -4.92 14.35
N VAL A 75 -2.13 -4.94 13.45
CA VAL A 75 -1.02 -5.90 13.44
C VAL A 75 0.33 -5.24 13.73
N VAL A 76 0.41 -3.92 13.66
CA VAL A 76 1.54 -3.11 14.13
C VAL A 76 1.00 -1.87 14.86
N SER A 77 1.47 -1.66 16.08
CA SER A 77 1.32 -0.39 16.81
C SER A 77 2.55 0.50 16.51
N ALA A 78 2.32 1.66 15.88
CA ALA A 78 3.37 2.59 15.48
C ALA A 78 2.81 4.00 15.21
N THR A 79 3.65 5.02 15.36
CA THR A 79 3.28 6.40 15.03
C THR A 79 3.49 6.69 13.54
N ASP A 80 2.45 7.14 12.85
CA ASP A 80 2.41 7.46 11.41
C ASP A 80 3.02 6.43 10.45
N PRO A 81 2.62 5.13 10.50
CA PRO A 81 3.01 4.14 9.50
C PRO A 81 2.31 4.38 8.16
N SER A 82 2.56 5.54 7.56
CA SER A 82 1.82 6.12 6.44
C SER A 82 2.23 5.62 5.06
N TYR A 83 3.27 4.78 4.99
CA TYR A 83 3.68 4.05 3.79
C TYR A 83 4.47 2.80 4.18
N LEU A 84 4.19 1.68 3.52
CA LEU A 84 4.74 0.37 3.90
C LEU A 84 5.34 -0.33 2.69
N ASN A 85 6.26 -1.27 2.94
CA ASN A 85 6.74 -2.21 1.94
C ASN A 85 6.82 -3.62 2.55
N TRP A 86 5.93 -4.51 2.10
CA TRP A 86 5.88 -5.92 2.51
C TRP A 86 6.76 -6.77 1.58
N GLN A 87 7.63 -7.58 2.17
CA GLN A 87 8.54 -8.49 1.47
C GLN A 87 8.24 -9.95 1.87
N PRO A 88 7.33 -10.63 1.14
CA PRO A 88 6.87 -11.98 1.52
C PRO A 88 7.97 -13.04 1.44
N THR A 89 8.93 -12.87 0.54
CA THR A 89 10.04 -13.83 0.34
C THR A 89 10.96 -13.97 1.57
N ILE A 90 11.02 -12.92 2.39
CA ILE A 90 11.83 -12.87 3.62
C ILE A 90 10.99 -12.61 4.88
N ASN A 91 9.66 -12.59 4.74
CA ASN A 91 8.69 -12.30 5.80
C ASN A 91 8.97 -11.01 6.58
N LYS A 92 9.38 -9.94 5.88
CA LYS A 92 9.70 -8.63 6.47
C LYS A 92 8.71 -7.56 6.05
N LEU A 93 8.32 -6.72 7.00
CA LEU A 93 7.64 -5.46 6.74
C LEU A 93 8.59 -4.29 7.04
N TYR A 94 8.71 -3.38 6.10
CA TYR A 94 9.39 -2.11 6.28
C TYR A 94 8.32 -1.01 6.32
N SER A 95 8.29 -0.23 7.38
CA SER A 95 7.32 0.85 7.58
C SER A 95 8.07 2.15 7.80
N ILE A 96 7.68 3.22 7.12
CA ILE A 96 8.03 4.56 7.59
C ILE A 96 7.27 4.87 8.88
N GLY A 97 7.68 5.91 9.61
CA GLY A 97 6.95 6.36 10.79
C GLY A 97 7.65 7.51 11.50
N ARG A 98 7.15 7.84 12.69
CA ARG A 98 7.80 8.74 13.65
C ARG A 98 8.27 7.99 14.89
N GLY A 99 9.46 8.33 15.35
CA GLY A 99 9.97 7.90 16.66
C GLY A 99 9.31 8.68 17.81
N LEU A 100 9.59 8.27 19.05
CA LEU A 100 9.10 8.96 20.26
C LEU A 100 9.61 10.41 20.35
N ASP A 101 10.78 10.69 19.78
CA ASP A 101 11.35 12.03 19.65
C ASP A 101 10.79 12.82 18.44
N LYS A 102 9.74 12.30 17.80
CA LYS A 102 9.05 12.83 16.61
C LYS A 102 9.92 12.90 15.36
N LYS A 103 11.10 12.27 15.34
CA LYS A 103 11.95 12.18 14.14
C LYS A 103 11.45 11.10 13.19
N SER A 104 11.75 11.27 11.89
CA SER A 104 11.51 10.26 10.86
C SER A 104 12.25 8.96 11.19
N VAL A 105 11.57 7.82 11.06
CA VAL A 105 12.16 6.49 11.26
C VAL A 105 11.70 5.48 10.20
N ILE A 106 12.53 4.46 9.95
CA ILE A 106 12.09 3.20 9.34
C ILE A 106 12.03 2.14 10.44
N ASN A 107 10.90 1.46 10.55
CA ASN A 107 10.74 0.29 11.40
C ASN A 107 10.75 -0.97 10.54
N VAL A 108 11.53 -1.97 10.96
CA VAL A 108 11.60 -3.30 10.34
C VAL A 108 10.91 -4.29 11.27
N TYR A 109 9.99 -5.08 10.74
CA TYR A 109 9.24 -6.10 11.48
C TYR A 109 9.39 -7.48 10.84
N ASP A 110 9.33 -8.52 11.66
CA ASP A 110 9.16 -9.92 11.26
C ASP A 110 7.67 -10.29 11.30
N TRP A 111 7.17 -10.94 10.26
CA TRP A 111 5.86 -11.60 10.32
C TRP A 111 5.99 -13.01 10.94
N LYS A 112 5.42 -13.21 12.14
CA LYS A 112 5.39 -14.50 12.84
C LYS A 112 4.07 -14.66 13.59
N SER A 113 3.51 -15.87 13.60
CA SER A 113 2.30 -16.20 14.38
C SER A 113 1.14 -15.23 14.19
N ASN A 114 0.86 -14.83 12.94
CA ASN A 114 -0.19 -13.87 12.58
C ASN A 114 -0.03 -12.45 13.17
N ALA A 115 1.19 -12.03 13.53
CA ALA A 115 1.47 -10.65 13.95
C ALA A 115 2.85 -10.19 13.47
N PHE A 116 3.06 -8.88 13.47
CA PHE A 116 4.36 -8.29 13.20
C PHE A 116 5.11 -7.99 14.51
N THR A 117 6.30 -8.55 14.66
CA THR A 117 7.20 -8.24 15.78
C THR A 117 8.28 -7.30 15.30
N LYS A 118 8.42 -6.14 15.96
CA LYS A 118 9.44 -5.16 15.62
C LYS A 118 10.83 -5.71 15.89
N LEU A 119 11.71 -5.63 14.90
CA LEU A 119 13.10 -6.05 14.99
C LEU A 119 14.02 -4.87 15.28
N LYS A 120 13.86 -3.80 14.52
CA LYS A 120 14.76 -2.66 14.60
C LYS A 120 14.09 -1.39 14.07
N THR A 121 14.45 -0.28 14.70
CA THR A 121 14.11 1.07 14.26
C THR A 121 15.40 1.73 13.76
N TYR A 122 15.31 2.41 12.63
CA TYR A 122 16.39 3.17 12.01
C TYR A 122 15.98 4.64 11.99
N PRO A 123 16.71 5.55 12.65
CA PRO A 123 16.49 6.98 12.49
C PRO A 123 16.84 7.38 11.05
N ILE A 124 16.05 8.31 10.51
CA ILE A 124 16.22 8.87 9.17
C ILE A 124 16.40 10.37 9.31
N GLU A 125 17.41 10.91 8.64
CA GLU A 125 17.68 12.33 8.60
C GLU A 125 16.66 13.06 7.73
N GLY A 126 16.28 14.27 8.14
CA GLY A 126 15.25 15.05 7.47
C GLY A 126 13.88 14.98 8.17
N LYS A 127 12.85 15.48 7.49
CA LYS A 127 11.49 15.60 8.02
C LYS A 127 10.44 15.26 6.96
N GLY A 128 9.32 14.70 7.41
CA GLY A 128 8.20 14.37 6.55
C GLY A 128 8.48 13.17 5.65
N LEU A 129 9.10 12.11 6.22
CA LEU A 129 9.27 10.82 5.55
C LEU A 129 7.91 10.36 5.01
N CYS A 130 7.82 10.12 3.71
CA CYS A 130 6.52 9.98 3.04
C CYS A 130 6.41 8.80 2.09
N HIS A 131 7.54 8.19 1.70
CA HIS A 131 7.54 7.04 0.80
C HIS A 131 8.75 6.14 1.05
N ILE A 132 8.54 4.84 0.86
CA ILE A 132 9.55 3.78 1.01
C ILE A 132 9.34 2.75 -0.11
N ASN A 133 10.42 2.31 -0.74
CA ASN A 133 10.36 1.28 -1.75
C ASN A 133 11.62 0.41 -1.74
N ILE A 134 11.50 -0.80 -2.27
CA ILE A 134 12.55 -1.82 -2.30
C ILE A 134 12.74 -2.29 -3.73
N SER A 135 13.99 -2.44 -4.15
CA SER A 135 14.34 -3.06 -5.43
C SER A 135 14.17 -4.57 -5.33
N ASP A 136 13.35 -5.16 -6.20
CA ASP A 136 13.07 -6.61 -6.23
C ASP A 136 14.35 -7.45 -6.39
N ASP A 137 15.33 -6.94 -7.14
CA ASP A 137 16.52 -7.66 -7.63
C ASP A 137 17.82 -7.24 -6.93
N ARG A 138 17.90 -6.03 -6.37
CA ARG A 138 19.14 -5.46 -5.83
C ARG A 138 19.28 -5.56 -4.31
N GLN A 139 18.24 -5.98 -3.60
CA GLN A 139 18.23 -5.95 -2.12
C GLN A 139 18.57 -4.55 -1.59
N GLN A 140 17.95 -3.54 -2.19
CA GLN A 140 18.14 -2.14 -1.83
C GLN A 140 16.80 -1.51 -1.43
N LEU A 141 16.86 -0.55 -0.52
CA LEU A 141 15.71 0.19 -0.03
C LEU A 141 15.97 1.69 -0.12
N ALA A 142 15.02 2.46 -0.65
CA ALA A 142 15.13 3.91 -0.72
C ALA A 142 13.91 4.56 -0.08
N VAL A 143 14.17 5.62 0.68
CA VAL A 143 13.14 6.46 1.28
C VAL A 143 13.29 7.91 0.85
N VAL A 144 12.21 8.67 0.94
CA VAL A 144 12.22 10.12 0.69
C VAL A 144 11.46 10.90 1.74
N ASN A 145 12.02 12.06 2.10
CA ASN A 145 11.46 13.04 3.01
C ASN A 145 10.87 14.20 2.21
N TYR A 146 9.57 14.42 2.36
CA TYR A 146 8.84 15.49 1.68
C TYR A 146 9.27 16.87 2.16
N THR A 147 9.34 17.11 3.48
CA THR A 147 9.55 18.47 4.00
C THR A 147 10.95 19.00 3.74
N THR A 148 11.96 18.13 3.77
CA THR A 148 13.38 18.51 3.62
C THR A 148 13.97 18.20 2.26
N GLY A 149 13.24 17.51 1.37
CA GLY A 149 13.71 17.25 0.00
C GLY A 149 14.90 16.31 -0.09
N ASN A 150 15.03 15.36 0.83
CA ASN A 150 16.16 14.42 0.87
C ASN A 150 15.74 12.95 0.81
N SER A 151 16.66 12.11 0.36
CA SER A 151 16.53 10.67 0.20
C SER A 151 17.69 9.94 0.87
N GLU A 152 17.40 8.75 1.37
CA GLU A 152 18.40 7.81 1.86
C GLU A 152 18.26 6.47 1.15
N LEU A 153 19.41 5.90 0.76
CA LEU A 153 19.54 4.58 0.15
C LEU A 153 20.22 3.63 1.13
N PHE A 154 19.67 2.42 1.25
CA PHE A 154 20.17 1.34 2.08
C PHE A 154 20.40 0.09 1.24
N ASN A 155 21.43 -0.70 1.60
CA ASN A 155 21.45 -2.11 1.26
C ASN A 155 20.70 -2.90 2.33
N ILE A 156 20.07 -4.00 1.94
CA ILE A 156 19.41 -4.95 2.84
C ILE A 156 20.34 -6.16 2.98
N ASN A 157 20.76 -6.47 4.20
CA ASN A 157 21.61 -7.63 4.46
C ASN A 157 20.81 -8.94 4.48
N LYS A 158 21.49 -10.08 4.61
CA LYS A 158 20.86 -11.42 4.64
C LYS A 158 19.83 -11.62 5.77
N ALA A 159 19.87 -10.81 6.82
CA ALA A 159 18.91 -10.85 7.92
C ALA A 159 17.68 -9.94 7.67
N GLY A 160 17.62 -9.26 6.51
CA GLY A 160 16.59 -8.28 6.19
C GLY A 160 16.81 -6.93 6.86
N LEU A 161 18.01 -6.66 7.40
CA LEU A 161 18.32 -5.42 8.12
C LEU A 161 19.02 -4.40 7.21
N LEU A 162 18.76 -3.12 7.47
CA LEU A 162 19.26 -2.01 6.67
C LEU A 162 20.71 -1.66 7.04
N VAL A 163 21.51 -1.39 6.00
CA VAL A 163 22.88 -0.87 6.06
C VAL A 163 22.92 0.38 5.19
N SER A 164 23.27 1.53 5.79
CA SER A 164 23.32 2.81 5.05
C SER A 164 24.29 2.72 3.86
N ARG A 165 23.89 3.29 2.73
CA ARG A 165 24.64 3.26 1.48
C ARG A 165 24.90 4.65 0.91
N GLY A 166 23.91 5.53 0.95
CA GLY A 166 24.05 6.87 0.38
C GLY A 166 22.90 7.78 0.77
N GLN A 167 23.14 9.08 0.70
CA GLN A 167 22.14 10.11 0.95
C GLN A 167 22.20 11.16 -0.15
N PHE A 168 21.05 11.76 -0.44
CA PHE A 168 20.93 12.79 -1.45
C PHE A 168 19.93 13.85 -0.97
N THR A 169 20.26 15.12 -1.17
CA THR A 169 19.36 16.24 -0.88
C THR A 169 19.21 17.06 -2.14
N ASN A 170 17.97 17.27 -2.59
CA ASN A 170 17.68 18.18 -3.69
C ASN A 170 17.45 19.60 -3.17
N THR A 171 17.66 20.58 -4.03
CA THR A 171 17.39 22.00 -3.76
C THR A 171 16.78 22.63 -4.99
N GLY A 172 16.09 23.75 -4.82
CA GLY A 172 15.38 24.44 -5.89
C GLY A 172 13.93 24.73 -5.49
N SER A 173 13.18 25.25 -6.46
CA SER A 173 11.79 25.69 -6.32
C SER A 173 11.14 25.76 -7.68
N SER A 174 9.82 25.91 -7.71
CA SER A 174 9.04 26.21 -8.90
C SER A 174 7.95 27.25 -8.60
N ILE A 175 6.92 27.32 -9.43
CA ILE A 175 6.06 28.50 -9.57
C ILE A 175 4.89 28.57 -8.58
N THR A 176 4.52 27.46 -7.92
CA THR A 176 3.36 27.43 -7.03
C THR A 176 3.72 27.67 -5.55
N PRO A 177 2.76 28.07 -4.68
CA PRO A 177 3.02 28.24 -3.24
C PRO A 177 3.53 26.97 -2.54
N ARG A 178 3.22 25.79 -3.09
CA ARG A 178 3.66 24.47 -2.61
C ARG A 178 5.03 24.05 -3.14
N GLN A 179 5.67 24.89 -3.95
CA GLN A 179 6.94 24.62 -4.63
C GLN A 179 8.01 25.65 -4.27
N ARG A 180 7.96 26.22 -3.07
CA ARG A 180 8.97 27.18 -2.59
C ARG A 180 10.30 26.53 -2.18
N SER A 181 10.34 25.20 -2.17
CA SER A 181 11.51 24.38 -1.87
C SER A 181 11.33 22.98 -2.47
N ALA A 182 12.40 22.21 -2.55
CA ALA A 182 12.37 20.79 -2.90
C ALA A 182 11.46 19.95 -1.97
N HIS A 183 10.70 19.04 -2.57
CA HIS A 183 9.76 18.13 -1.91
C HIS A 183 9.76 16.75 -2.57
N LEU A 184 10.74 15.91 -2.22
CA LEU A 184 10.78 14.53 -2.72
C LEU A 184 9.57 13.73 -2.22
N HIS A 185 8.88 13.05 -3.13
CA HIS A 185 7.62 12.35 -2.80
C HIS A 185 7.60 10.86 -3.21
N PHE A 186 8.45 10.43 -4.12
CA PHE A 186 8.52 9.03 -4.55
C PHE A 186 9.95 8.53 -4.69
N SER A 187 10.13 7.23 -4.46
CA SER A 187 11.31 6.45 -4.79
C SER A 187 10.88 5.13 -5.43
N GLY A 188 11.44 4.76 -6.58
CA GLY A 188 11.11 3.47 -7.20
C GLY A 188 12.04 3.09 -8.35
N TRP A 189 12.15 1.80 -8.60
CA TRP A 189 13.06 1.25 -9.61
C TRP A 189 12.34 0.84 -10.89
N ASP A 190 12.98 1.06 -12.04
CA ASP A 190 12.67 0.28 -13.24
C ASP A 190 13.21 -1.13 -13.02
N LYS A 191 12.35 -2.14 -12.90
CA LYS A 191 12.75 -3.53 -12.64
C LYS A 191 13.70 -4.11 -13.71
N GLN A 192 13.69 -3.56 -14.91
CA GLN A 192 14.44 -4.12 -16.03
C GLN A 192 15.86 -3.53 -16.14
N SER A 193 16.06 -2.24 -15.84
CA SER A 193 17.39 -1.60 -15.84
C SER A 193 17.97 -1.45 -14.44
N GLY A 194 17.10 -1.40 -13.43
CA GLY A 194 17.43 -1.18 -12.03
C GLY A 194 17.95 0.23 -11.73
N TYR A 195 17.69 1.21 -12.59
CA TYR A 195 17.82 2.63 -12.22
C TYR A 195 16.75 3.00 -11.20
N LEU A 196 17.14 3.80 -10.21
CA LEU A 196 16.26 4.39 -9.20
C LEU A 196 15.77 5.76 -9.68
N TYR A 197 14.47 6.01 -9.56
CA TYR A 197 13.82 7.26 -9.90
C TYR A 197 13.24 7.88 -8.64
N LEU A 198 13.58 9.15 -8.42
CA LEU A 198 12.97 9.98 -7.40
C LEU A 198 12.12 11.06 -8.07
N THR A 199 10.95 11.38 -7.52
CA THR A 199 10.19 12.56 -7.95
C THR A 199 10.35 13.67 -6.94
N ASP A 200 10.50 14.89 -7.43
CA ASP A 200 10.50 16.11 -6.62
C ASP A 200 9.31 16.98 -7.01
N LEU A 201 8.29 17.00 -6.14
CA LEU A 201 7.11 17.83 -6.32
C LEU A 201 7.49 19.32 -6.32
N GLY A 202 8.48 19.69 -5.51
CA GLY A 202 8.88 21.07 -5.24
C GLY A 202 9.65 21.73 -6.37
N THR A 203 10.39 20.94 -7.15
CA THR A 203 11.25 21.44 -8.24
C THR A 203 10.76 21.08 -9.64
N ASP A 204 9.64 20.35 -9.76
CA ASP A 204 9.14 19.81 -11.04
C ASP A 204 10.12 18.85 -11.73
N GLU A 205 10.80 18.00 -10.96
CA GLU A 205 11.83 17.11 -11.50
C GLU A 205 11.53 15.62 -11.26
N ILE A 206 12.00 14.79 -12.19
CA ILE A 206 12.31 13.38 -11.93
C ILE A 206 13.83 13.21 -12.00
N ILE A 207 14.41 12.68 -10.92
CA ILE A 207 15.85 12.54 -10.71
C ILE A 207 16.19 11.05 -10.79
N VAL A 208 17.16 10.71 -11.63
CA VAL A 208 17.54 9.32 -11.92
C VAL A 208 18.91 9.01 -11.34
N PHE A 209 19.03 7.87 -10.67
CA PHE A 209 20.25 7.37 -10.07
C PHE A 209 20.57 5.98 -10.60
N ASP A 210 21.84 5.75 -10.93
CA ASP A 210 22.38 4.40 -10.91
C ASP A 210 22.63 4.02 -9.43
N SER A 211 21.76 3.17 -8.86
CA SER A 211 21.85 2.80 -7.45
C SER A 211 23.06 1.91 -7.13
N LEU A 212 23.79 1.43 -8.14
CA LEU A 212 25.06 0.73 -7.96
C LEU A 212 26.25 1.67 -7.82
N LYS A 213 26.16 2.91 -8.31
CA LYS A 213 27.23 3.90 -8.20
C LYS A 213 27.51 4.21 -6.73
N SER A 214 28.79 4.27 -6.37
CA SER A 214 29.23 4.40 -4.98
C SER A 214 28.97 5.78 -4.37
N ASP A 215 28.94 6.82 -5.21
CA ASP A 215 28.77 8.21 -4.77
C ASP A 215 27.29 8.63 -4.61
N PHE A 216 26.35 7.76 -4.99
CA PHE A 216 24.90 8.01 -4.99
C PHE A 216 24.53 9.39 -5.58
N THR A 217 25.19 9.77 -6.68
CA THR A 217 24.90 11.01 -7.40
C THR A 217 23.91 10.79 -8.55
N PRO A 218 23.07 11.80 -8.88
CA PRO A 218 22.18 11.72 -10.04
C PRO A 218 22.96 11.49 -11.34
N VAL A 219 22.45 10.59 -12.19
CA VAL A 219 22.97 10.36 -13.55
C VAL A 219 22.17 11.12 -14.60
N HIS A 220 20.86 11.33 -14.35
CA HIS A 220 19.98 12.11 -15.21
C HIS A 220 18.97 12.90 -14.36
N ARG A 221 18.46 13.98 -14.96
CA ARG A 221 17.33 14.76 -14.49
C ARG A 221 16.43 15.05 -15.67
N ILE A 222 15.12 15.08 -15.44
CA ILE A 222 14.17 15.63 -16.38
C ILE A 222 13.28 16.62 -15.66
N GLU A 223 13.17 17.82 -16.23
CA GLU A 223 12.24 18.86 -15.80
C GLU A 223 10.88 18.62 -16.47
N LEU A 224 9.82 18.76 -15.68
CA LEU A 224 8.44 18.73 -16.13
C LEU A 224 7.94 20.16 -16.36
N THR A 225 6.67 20.31 -16.76
CA THR A 225 6.12 21.66 -16.93
C THR A 225 6.09 22.35 -15.56
N PRO A 226 6.57 23.60 -15.44
CA PRO A 226 6.49 24.33 -14.18
C PRO A 226 5.07 24.33 -13.61
N GLY A 227 4.92 23.93 -12.34
CA GLY A 227 3.65 23.77 -11.66
C GLY A 227 3.03 22.38 -11.73
N ASP A 228 3.71 21.38 -12.31
CA ASP A 228 3.21 20.01 -12.38
C ASP A 228 3.17 19.31 -11.03
N GLY A 229 4.27 19.38 -10.29
CA GLY A 229 4.49 18.71 -9.02
C GLY A 229 4.43 17.18 -9.15
N PRO A 230 5.43 16.53 -9.77
CA PRO A 230 5.46 15.07 -9.91
C PRO A 230 5.49 14.40 -8.53
N ARG A 231 4.48 13.57 -8.27
CA ARG A 231 4.22 12.96 -6.96
C ARG A 231 4.60 11.51 -6.87
N HIS A 232 4.01 10.66 -7.72
CA HIS A 232 4.23 9.21 -7.74
C HIS A 232 4.48 8.75 -9.18
N LEU A 233 5.29 7.71 -9.34
CA LEU A 233 5.49 7.04 -10.63
C LEU A 233 4.78 5.69 -10.66
N ALA A 234 4.33 5.28 -11.84
CA ALA A 234 3.95 3.91 -12.12
C ALA A 234 4.71 3.38 -13.35
N PHE A 235 5.43 2.29 -13.18
CA PHE A 235 6.18 1.63 -14.26
C PHE A 235 5.28 0.64 -14.99
N HIS A 236 5.31 0.67 -16.32
CA HIS A 236 4.56 -0.28 -17.12
C HIS A 236 5.16 -1.70 -16.92
N PRO A 237 4.34 -2.74 -16.71
CA PRO A 237 4.84 -4.09 -16.36
C PRO A 237 5.73 -4.72 -17.43
N ALA A 238 5.41 -4.54 -18.72
CA ALA A 238 6.18 -5.13 -19.83
C ALA A 238 6.98 -4.14 -20.70
N LYS A 239 6.61 -2.86 -20.75
CA LYS A 239 7.16 -1.87 -21.68
C LYS A 239 8.09 -0.90 -20.96
N LYS A 240 9.03 -0.32 -21.69
CA LYS A 240 9.93 0.75 -21.21
C LYS A 240 9.21 2.09 -21.09
N LEU A 241 8.14 2.12 -20.30
CA LEU A 241 7.31 3.29 -20.07
C LEU A 241 7.16 3.52 -18.57
N VAL A 242 7.21 4.79 -18.17
CA VAL A 242 6.87 5.24 -16.83
C VAL A 242 5.88 6.39 -16.89
N PHE A 243 4.92 6.37 -16.00
CA PHE A 243 3.84 7.36 -15.89
C PHE A 243 4.09 8.19 -14.64
N SER A 244 4.31 9.49 -14.81
CA SER A 244 4.39 10.47 -13.72
C SER A 244 3.01 11.02 -13.42
N LEU A 245 2.54 10.81 -12.20
CA LEU A 245 1.37 11.50 -11.68
C LEU A 245 1.78 12.86 -11.14
N ASN A 246 1.27 13.92 -11.77
CA ASN A 246 1.53 15.30 -11.41
C ASN A 246 0.40 15.77 -10.47
N GLU A 247 0.73 16.01 -9.20
CA GLU A 247 -0.23 16.30 -8.14
C GLU A 247 -0.89 17.65 -8.31
N LEU A 248 -0.11 18.67 -8.66
CA LEU A 248 -0.56 20.06 -8.64
C LEU A 248 -1.35 20.41 -9.91
N SER A 249 -0.86 19.98 -11.08
CA SER A 249 -1.54 20.24 -12.36
C SER A 249 -2.61 19.19 -12.71
N ASN A 250 -2.88 18.23 -11.83
CA ASN A 250 -3.80 17.09 -12.07
C ASN A 250 -3.60 16.48 -13.46
N SER A 251 -2.37 16.07 -13.76
CA SER A 251 -2.02 15.50 -15.06
C SER A 251 -1.19 14.23 -14.93
N ILE A 252 -1.12 13.47 -16.01
CA ILE A 252 -0.28 12.28 -16.13
C ILE A 252 0.68 12.51 -17.30
N SER A 253 1.97 12.52 -17.02
CA SER A 253 3.02 12.59 -18.05
C SER A 253 3.60 11.20 -18.30
N ILE A 254 3.71 10.80 -19.56
CA ILE A 254 4.26 9.51 -19.97
C ILE A 254 5.67 9.72 -20.50
N PHE A 255 6.60 8.88 -20.07
CA PHE A 255 7.98 8.88 -20.52
C PHE A 255 8.39 7.50 -21.04
N LYS A 256 9.22 7.48 -22.08
CA LYS A 256 10.01 6.29 -22.44
C LYS A 256 11.26 6.25 -21.58
N ILE A 257 11.58 5.08 -21.05
CA ILE A 257 12.82 4.81 -20.33
C ILE A 257 13.88 4.41 -21.36
N LEU A 258 14.91 5.24 -21.51
CA LEU A 258 16.06 4.95 -22.37
C LEU A 258 17.01 3.96 -21.70
N GLN A 259 17.92 3.38 -22.48
CA GLN A 259 18.83 2.32 -22.00
C GLN A 259 19.71 2.77 -20.82
N ASN A 260 20.10 4.05 -20.79
CA ASN A 260 20.88 4.65 -19.71
C ASN A 260 20.02 5.17 -18.54
N GLY A 261 18.72 4.86 -18.51
CA GLY A 261 17.79 5.32 -17.48
C GLY A 261 17.25 6.74 -17.69
N ALA A 262 17.74 7.48 -18.70
CA ALA A 262 17.17 8.79 -19.02
C ALA A 262 15.71 8.65 -19.46
N LEU A 263 14.91 9.68 -19.18
CA LEU A 263 13.50 9.73 -19.55
C LEU A 263 13.30 10.61 -20.77
N LEU A 264 12.58 10.08 -21.77
CA LEU A 264 12.13 10.84 -22.94
C LEU A 264 10.63 11.08 -22.80
N HIS A 265 10.23 12.35 -22.67
CA HIS A 265 8.82 12.72 -22.59
C HIS A 265 8.08 12.34 -23.89
N VAL A 266 6.91 11.73 -23.72
CA VAL A 266 6.09 11.22 -24.83
C VAL A 266 4.80 12.00 -24.95
N SER A 267 4.07 12.15 -23.85
CA SER A 267 2.77 12.80 -23.85
C SER A 267 2.37 13.19 -22.44
N LYS A 268 1.40 14.11 -22.37
CA LYS A 268 0.78 14.56 -21.14
C LYS A 268 -0.74 14.54 -21.32
N THR A 269 -1.44 14.01 -20.32
CA THR A 269 -2.90 13.95 -20.29
C THR A 269 -3.40 14.62 -19.02
N ASN A 270 -4.28 15.61 -19.15
CA ASN A 270 -4.93 16.22 -18.00
C ASN A 270 -6.02 15.28 -17.48
N ILE A 271 -6.05 15.06 -16.16
CA ILE A 271 -7.04 14.24 -15.48
C ILE A 271 -8.37 14.99 -15.40
N MET A 272 -8.29 16.31 -15.16
CA MET A 272 -9.43 17.21 -15.02
C MET A 272 -9.31 18.38 -16.01
N PRO A 273 -10.41 19.03 -16.40
CA PRO A 273 -10.36 20.26 -17.18
C PRO A 273 -9.67 21.40 -16.40
N ALA A 274 -8.96 22.29 -17.10
CA ALA A 274 -8.19 23.41 -16.53
C ALA A 274 -9.00 24.48 -15.76
N LYS A 275 -10.33 24.35 -15.66
CA LYS A 275 -11.22 25.30 -14.96
C LYS A 275 -11.63 24.84 -13.56
N VAL A 276 -11.10 23.71 -13.10
CA VAL A 276 -11.32 23.21 -11.74
C VAL A 276 -10.31 23.87 -10.82
N ASP A 277 -10.68 24.14 -9.57
CA ASP A 277 -9.72 24.65 -8.58
C ASP A 277 -8.66 23.57 -8.30
N GLU A 278 -7.52 23.69 -8.99
CA GLU A 278 -6.35 22.82 -8.88
C GLU A 278 -5.69 22.90 -7.49
N GLN A 279 -6.02 23.92 -6.67
CA GLN A 279 -5.54 23.98 -5.29
C GLN A 279 -6.40 23.11 -4.35
N GLN A 280 -7.65 22.83 -4.73
CA GLN A 280 -8.56 21.98 -3.97
C GLN A 280 -8.52 20.54 -4.44
N ASN A 281 -8.20 20.31 -5.71
CA ASN A 281 -8.17 18.98 -6.31
C ASN A 281 -6.72 18.57 -6.55
N LEU A 282 -6.29 17.49 -5.91
CA LEU A 282 -4.88 17.09 -5.93
C LEU A 282 -4.76 15.60 -6.15
N ALA A 283 -4.14 15.22 -7.26
CA ALA A 283 -3.88 13.81 -7.54
C ALA A 283 -2.99 13.18 -6.45
N SER A 284 -3.23 11.92 -6.12
CA SER A 284 -2.57 11.23 -5.00
C SER A 284 -1.88 9.93 -5.43
N ALA A 285 -2.61 8.96 -5.94
CA ALA A 285 -2.05 7.65 -6.27
C ALA A 285 -2.27 7.32 -7.74
N ILE A 286 -1.31 6.62 -8.33
CA ILE A 286 -1.38 6.06 -9.68
C ILE A 286 -1.01 4.58 -9.62
N ARG A 287 -1.74 3.74 -10.34
CA ARG A 287 -1.46 2.30 -10.51
C ARG A 287 -1.76 1.88 -11.93
N ILE A 288 -1.01 0.89 -12.43
CA ILE A 288 -1.21 0.29 -13.76
C ILE A 288 -1.65 -1.15 -13.54
N SER A 289 -2.65 -1.61 -14.28
CA SER A 289 -3.08 -3.00 -14.23
C SER A 289 -1.93 -3.94 -14.65
N GLU A 290 -1.94 -5.17 -14.15
CA GLU A 290 -0.87 -6.14 -14.41
C GLU A 290 -0.68 -6.44 -15.91
N ASP A 291 -1.76 -6.37 -16.70
CA ASP A 291 -1.72 -6.51 -18.16
C ASP A 291 -1.17 -5.26 -18.90
N GLY A 292 -0.88 -4.18 -18.17
CA GLY A 292 -0.37 -2.91 -18.71
C GLY A 292 -1.39 -2.09 -19.50
N ARG A 293 -2.64 -2.52 -19.60
CA ARG A 293 -3.64 -1.90 -20.48
C ARG A 293 -4.36 -0.71 -19.87
N HIS A 294 -4.46 -0.66 -18.53
CA HIS A 294 -5.26 0.34 -17.85
C HIS A 294 -4.47 1.08 -16.77
N VAL A 295 -4.69 2.38 -16.67
CA VAL A 295 -4.07 3.26 -15.66
C VAL A 295 -5.17 3.84 -14.78
N TYR A 296 -4.97 3.77 -13.47
CA TYR A 296 -5.92 4.26 -12.48
C TYR A 296 -5.28 5.36 -11.66
N VAL A 297 -6.05 6.39 -11.35
CA VAL A 297 -5.59 7.54 -10.57
C VAL A 297 -6.61 7.94 -9.52
N ALA A 298 -6.14 8.22 -8.30
CA ALA A 298 -6.93 8.84 -7.26
C ALA A 298 -6.74 10.35 -7.25
N VAL A 299 -7.84 11.10 -7.07
CA VAL A 299 -7.86 12.56 -6.95
C VAL A 299 -8.54 12.94 -5.65
N ARG A 300 -7.82 13.66 -4.79
CA ARG A 300 -8.32 14.23 -3.54
C ARG A 300 -9.04 15.54 -3.81
N GLY A 301 -9.96 15.94 -2.92
CA GLY A 301 -10.82 17.10 -3.15
C GLY A 301 -12.11 16.66 -3.84
N GLU A 302 -11.99 16.24 -5.10
CA GLU A 302 -13.09 15.61 -5.85
C GLU A 302 -13.46 14.23 -5.28
N ASN A 303 -12.49 13.55 -4.65
CA ASN A 303 -12.64 12.26 -3.99
C ASN A 303 -13.13 11.17 -4.95
N ALA A 304 -12.34 10.97 -6.00
CA ALA A 304 -12.68 10.09 -7.11
C ALA A 304 -11.50 9.22 -7.55
N ILE A 305 -11.82 8.07 -8.12
CA ILE A 305 -10.89 7.23 -8.88
C ILE A 305 -11.23 7.33 -10.36
N TYR A 306 -10.23 7.68 -11.16
CA TYR A 306 -10.28 7.74 -12.61
C TYR A 306 -9.66 6.48 -13.21
N GLY A 307 -10.30 5.90 -14.22
CA GLY A 307 -9.76 4.79 -15.02
C GLY A 307 -9.50 5.22 -16.46
N TYR A 308 -8.31 4.90 -16.96
CA TYR A 308 -7.87 5.21 -18.32
C TYR A 308 -7.45 3.93 -19.06
N GLN A 309 -7.72 3.89 -20.37
CA GLN A 309 -7.15 2.95 -21.30
C GLN A 309 -5.85 3.52 -21.86
N LEU A 310 -4.78 2.72 -21.87
CA LEU A 310 -3.56 3.04 -22.60
C LEU A 310 -3.73 2.69 -24.08
N MET A 311 -3.77 3.73 -24.92
CA MET A 311 -3.96 3.67 -26.37
C MET A 311 -2.63 3.92 -27.08
N ALA A 312 -2.33 3.12 -28.11
CA ALA A 312 -1.12 3.26 -28.94
C ALA A 312 0.17 3.46 -28.13
N GLU A 313 0.23 2.86 -26.94
CA GLU A 313 1.33 2.94 -25.96
C GLU A 313 1.63 4.32 -25.35
N THR A 314 1.00 5.39 -25.84
CA THR A 314 1.44 6.76 -25.55
C THR A 314 0.30 7.72 -25.26
N ARG A 315 -0.96 7.29 -25.33
CA ARG A 315 -2.11 8.16 -25.09
C ARG A 315 -3.05 7.53 -24.08
N LEU A 316 -3.48 8.29 -23.09
CA LEU A 316 -4.51 7.86 -22.15
C LEU A 316 -5.88 8.31 -22.65
N GLN A 317 -6.82 7.37 -22.67
CA GLN A 317 -8.23 7.65 -22.96
C GLN A 317 -9.06 7.35 -21.72
N LEU A 318 -9.83 8.33 -21.24
CA LEU A 318 -10.71 8.14 -20.09
C LEU A 318 -11.75 7.06 -20.38
N ILE A 319 -11.85 6.07 -19.49
CA ILE A 319 -12.90 5.03 -19.51
C ILE A 319 -14.09 5.51 -18.70
N ASN A 320 -13.85 5.75 -17.41
CA ASN A 320 -14.83 6.32 -16.50
C ASN A 320 -14.15 6.89 -15.25
N LYS A 321 -14.95 7.60 -14.46
CA LYS A 321 -14.63 8.08 -13.13
C LYS A 321 -15.70 7.58 -12.17
N VAL A 322 -15.31 7.20 -10.96
CA VAL A 322 -16.21 6.81 -9.88
C VAL A 322 -15.83 7.52 -8.58
N SER A 323 -16.79 7.70 -7.66
CA SER A 323 -16.47 8.15 -6.30
C SER A 323 -15.51 7.16 -5.63
N SER A 324 -14.61 7.66 -4.78
CA SER A 324 -13.75 6.82 -3.94
C SER A 324 -14.49 6.19 -2.75
N GLY A 325 -15.77 6.54 -2.54
CA GLY A 325 -16.58 6.08 -1.41
C GLY A 325 -16.21 6.74 -0.07
N GLY A 326 -15.48 7.86 -0.11
CA GLY A 326 -15.06 8.60 1.09
C GLY A 326 -14.43 9.94 0.72
N LEU A 327 -13.65 10.51 1.64
CA LEU A 327 -12.97 11.79 1.49
C LEU A 327 -11.45 11.61 1.50
N HIS A 328 -10.78 12.32 0.61
CA HIS A 328 -9.33 12.34 0.47
C HIS A 328 -8.73 10.95 0.21
N PRO A 329 -9.05 10.29 -0.94
CA PRO A 329 -8.45 9.02 -1.32
C PRO A 329 -6.93 9.18 -1.44
N ARG A 330 -6.21 8.81 -0.39
CA ARG A 330 -4.77 9.05 -0.25
C ARG A 330 -3.97 8.02 -1.04
N ASP A 331 -4.47 6.79 -1.05
CA ASP A 331 -3.87 5.68 -1.77
C ASP A 331 -4.92 4.63 -2.13
N PHE A 332 -4.59 3.78 -3.10
CA PHE A 332 -5.35 2.57 -3.41
C PHE A 332 -4.44 1.51 -4.00
N ASN A 333 -4.88 0.26 -3.96
CA ASN A 333 -4.15 -0.83 -4.61
C ASN A 333 -5.07 -1.93 -5.11
N PHE A 334 -4.58 -2.72 -6.07
CA PHE A 334 -5.31 -3.85 -6.62
C PHE A 334 -5.38 -5.02 -5.64
N SER A 335 -6.49 -5.76 -5.69
CA SER A 335 -6.49 -7.16 -5.27
C SER A 335 -5.56 -7.99 -6.15
N LYS A 336 -5.14 -9.16 -5.67
CA LYS A 336 -4.32 -10.10 -6.44
C LYS A 336 -4.94 -10.49 -7.78
N SER A 337 -6.26 -10.63 -7.84
CA SER A 337 -6.98 -10.97 -9.06
C SER A 337 -7.18 -9.79 -10.02
N GLN A 338 -6.82 -8.57 -9.61
CA GLN A 338 -7.03 -7.32 -10.35
C GLN A 338 -8.52 -6.96 -10.58
N LYS A 339 -9.46 -7.66 -9.93
CA LYS A 339 -10.91 -7.40 -10.05
C LYS A 339 -11.42 -6.36 -9.06
N GLN A 340 -10.64 -6.04 -8.03
CA GLN A 340 -11.00 -5.05 -7.02
C GLN A 340 -9.84 -4.09 -6.78
N LEU A 341 -10.19 -2.89 -6.36
CA LEU A 341 -9.32 -1.91 -5.75
C LEU A 341 -9.76 -1.72 -4.30
N LEU A 342 -8.82 -1.73 -3.36
CA LEU A 342 -9.08 -1.23 -2.02
C LEU A 342 -8.55 0.21 -1.94
N VAL A 343 -9.43 1.14 -1.57
CA VAL A 343 -9.14 2.58 -1.51
C VAL A 343 -9.09 3.04 -0.06
N ALA A 344 -8.03 3.76 0.32
CA ALA A 344 -7.88 4.39 1.63
C ALA A 344 -8.31 5.86 1.56
N ASN A 345 -9.45 6.18 2.17
CA ASN A 345 -9.98 7.54 2.24
C ASN A 345 -9.62 8.16 3.60
N GLN A 346 -8.60 9.01 3.59
CA GLN A 346 -7.95 9.48 4.81
C GLN A 346 -8.87 10.33 5.69
N TYR A 347 -9.70 11.21 5.12
CA TYR A 347 -10.46 12.20 5.91
C TYR A 347 -11.87 11.75 6.27
N SER A 348 -12.32 10.60 5.76
CA SER A 348 -13.58 9.97 6.15
C SER A 348 -13.37 8.71 6.98
N ASN A 349 -12.12 8.42 7.38
CA ASN A 349 -11.77 7.27 8.23
C ASN A 349 -12.34 5.94 7.71
N ASN A 350 -12.25 5.69 6.40
CA ASN A 350 -12.73 4.44 5.85
C ASN A 350 -11.86 3.90 4.72
N VAL A 351 -11.90 2.57 4.58
CA VAL A 351 -11.43 1.86 3.40
C VAL A 351 -12.62 1.30 2.63
N VAL A 352 -12.56 1.34 1.30
CA VAL A 352 -13.68 0.98 0.42
C VAL A 352 -13.22 0.07 -0.71
N ILE A 353 -14.02 -0.94 -1.05
CA ILE A 353 -13.81 -1.75 -2.26
C ILE A 353 -14.46 -1.06 -3.47
N ILE A 354 -13.72 -0.98 -4.57
CA ILE A 354 -14.23 -0.64 -5.91
C ILE A 354 -13.99 -1.83 -6.82
N LYS A 355 -15.00 -2.25 -7.60
CA LYS A 355 -14.83 -3.33 -8.58
C LYS A 355 -14.25 -2.79 -9.88
N ARG A 356 -13.56 -3.67 -10.59
CA ARG A 356 -12.95 -3.43 -11.90
C ARG A 356 -13.35 -4.56 -12.84
N ASP A 357 -13.89 -4.19 -14.00
CA ASP A 357 -13.99 -5.11 -15.12
C ASP A 357 -12.60 -5.32 -15.74
N LEU A 358 -12.14 -6.57 -15.84
CA LEU A 358 -10.79 -6.88 -16.33
C LEU A 358 -10.61 -6.56 -17.81
N ALA A 359 -11.67 -6.71 -18.62
CA ALA A 359 -11.60 -6.60 -20.06
C ALA A 359 -11.62 -5.13 -20.51
N SER A 360 -12.57 -4.36 -19.99
CA SER A 360 -12.79 -2.96 -20.34
C SER A 360 -12.09 -1.98 -19.41
N GLY A 361 -11.59 -2.44 -18.26
CA GLY A 361 -10.98 -1.61 -17.22
C GLY A 361 -11.95 -0.69 -16.48
N LYS A 362 -13.26 -0.84 -16.68
CA LYS A 362 -14.28 0.05 -16.10
C LYS A 362 -14.42 -0.18 -14.60
N LEU A 363 -14.55 0.90 -13.84
CA LEU A 363 -14.74 0.86 -12.39
C LEU A 363 -16.21 0.92 -11.98
N PHE A 364 -16.55 0.27 -10.86
CA PHE A 364 -17.88 0.28 -10.26
C PHE A 364 -17.78 0.44 -8.75
N THR A 365 -18.50 1.41 -8.18
CA THR A 365 -18.57 1.61 -6.73
C THR A 365 -19.27 0.43 -6.06
N THR A 366 -18.81 0.06 -4.86
CA THR A 366 -19.54 -0.86 -3.98
C THR A 366 -20.03 -0.13 -2.74
N GLN A 367 -20.80 -0.82 -1.90
CA GLN A 367 -21.16 -0.35 -0.56
C GLN A 367 -20.24 -0.95 0.52
N SER A 368 -19.28 -1.80 0.15
CA SER A 368 -18.41 -2.46 1.10
C SER A 368 -17.33 -1.51 1.61
N GLN A 369 -17.34 -1.29 2.92
CA GLN A 369 -16.41 -0.42 3.60
C GLN A 369 -16.13 -0.91 5.02
N LEU A 370 -14.97 -0.53 5.56
CA LEU A 370 -14.65 -0.64 6.98
C LEU A 370 -14.14 0.69 7.50
N GLN A 371 -14.39 0.95 8.79
CA GLN A 371 -13.86 2.13 9.47
C GLN A 371 -12.42 1.86 9.89
N ILE A 372 -11.51 2.72 9.45
CA ILE A 372 -10.11 2.71 9.85
C ILE A 372 -9.75 4.18 9.99
N ASP A 373 -9.13 4.58 11.09
CA ASP A 373 -8.78 5.98 11.28
C ASP A 373 -7.63 6.40 10.37
N ALA A 374 -7.83 7.53 9.68
CA ALA A 374 -6.86 8.17 8.78
C ALA A 374 -6.02 7.22 7.90
N PRO A 375 -6.62 6.30 7.14
CA PRO A 375 -5.90 5.33 6.32
C PRO A 375 -5.21 6.09 5.19
N SER A 376 -3.96 5.75 4.93
CA SER A 376 -3.09 6.53 4.05
C SER A 376 -2.30 5.70 3.04
N TYR A 377 -2.24 4.38 3.23
CA TYR A 377 -1.54 3.46 2.34
C TYR A 377 -2.28 2.12 2.23
N VAL A 378 -2.25 1.50 1.04
CA VAL A 378 -2.83 0.17 0.83
C VAL A 378 -1.86 -0.73 0.06
N SER A 379 -1.69 -1.96 0.53
CA SER A 379 -0.98 -3.01 -0.20
C SER A 379 -1.63 -4.37 0.01
N TYR A 380 -1.67 -5.18 -1.05
CA TYR A 380 -2.12 -6.56 -0.93
C TYR A 380 -1.15 -7.37 -0.06
N PHE A 381 -1.70 -8.23 0.80
CA PHE A 381 -0.97 -9.08 1.73
C PHE A 381 -1.21 -10.56 1.41
N ASN A 382 -0.11 -11.26 1.10
CA ASN A 382 -0.06 -12.71 0.88
C ASN A 382 1.23 -13.26 1.48
#